data_AF-F3NE61-F1
#
_entry.id   AF-F3NE61-F1
#
_cell.length_a   1.000
_cell.length_b   1.000
_cell.length_c   1.000
_cell.angle_alpha   90.00
_cell.angle_beta   90.00
_cell.angle_gamma   90.00
#
_symmetry.space_group_name_H-M   'P 1'
#
loop_
_entity.id
_entity.type
_entity.pdbx_description
1 polymer ?
#
loop_
_entity_poly.entity_id
_entity_poly.type
_entity_poly.pdbx_seq_one_letter_code
_entity_poly.pdbx_strand_id
1 'polypeptide(L)'
;MRARRRARAEADGFVFHTRARFGFAAPAGSSDDPRVRLITQYLSGEVARELFAARDASGGEQQQMVILARALGHAYFRDGGLRAHGLGIAFTDVEFADFSID
;
A
#
# COMPACT_ATOMS: atom_id res chain seq x y z
N MET A 1 9.40 -21.74 6.98
CA MET A 1 8.16 -20.94 7.11
C MET A 1 8.21 -19.63 6.33
N ARG A 2 9.23 -18.76 6.53
CA ARG A 2 9.33 -17.46 5.83
C ARG A 2 9.35 -17.54 4.30
N ALA A 3 10.16 -18.42 3.72
CA ALA A 3 10.23 -18.59 2.25
C ALA A 3 8.90 -19.05 1.63
N ARG A 4 8.16 -19.94 2.31
CA ARG A 4 6.84 -20.40 1.84
C ARG A 4 5.79 -19.28 1.88
N ARG A 5 5.78 -18.49 2.96
CA ARG A 5 4.89 -17.32 3.07
C ARG A 5 5.21 -16.26 2.01
N ARG A 6 6.49 -15.99 1.78
CA ARG A 6 6.93 -15.09 0.69
C ARG A 6 6.44 -15.58 -0.66
N ALA A 7 6.71 -16.83 -1.02
CA ALA A 7 6.28 -17.39 -2.31
C ALA A 7 4.75 -17.34 -2.48
N ARG A 8 3.99 -17.62 -1.42
CA ARG A 8 2.53 -17.51 -1.38
C ARG A 8 2.08 -16.07 -1.64
N ALA A 9 2.66 -15.10 -0.93
CA ALA A 9 2.34 -13.69 -1.13
C ALA A 9 2.69 -13.19 -2.53
N GLU A 10 3.82 -13.64 -3.09
CA GLU A 10 4.23 -13.29 -4.46
C GLU A 10 3.33 -13.92 -5.54
N ALA A 11 2.71 -15.07 -5.26
CA ALA A 11 1.81 -15.76 -6.19
C ALA A 11 0.36 -15.24 -6.07
N ASP A 12 -0.15 -15.20 -4.83
CA ASP A 12 -1.57 -15.04 -4.53
C ASP A 12 -1.88 -13.67 -3.93
N GLY A 13 -0.88 -12.82 -3.69
CA GLY A 13 -1.05 -11.53 -3.00
C GLY A 13 -1.18 -11.67 -1.48
N PHE A 14 -1.56 -10.57 -0.83
CA PHE A 14 -1.65 -10.49 0.62
C PHE A 14 -2.65 -9.43 1.05
N VAL A 15 -3.15 -9.53 2.28
CA VAL A 15 -3.95 -8.49 2.90
C VAL A 15 -3.04 -7.58 3.71
N PHE A 16 -3.09 -6.28 3.42
CA PHE A 16 -2.38 -5.25 4.15
C PHE A 16 -3.31 -4.58 5.14
N HIS A 17 -2.90 -4.53 6.40
CA HIS A 17 -3.59 -3.85 7.48
C HIS A 17 -2.72 -2.70 7.98
N THR A 18 -3.25 -1.48 7.94
CA THR A 18 -2.51 -0.32 8.43
C THR A 18 -3.43 0.70 9.07
N ARG A 19 -2.93 1.38 10.09
CA ARG A 19 -3.51 2.63 10.57
C ARG A 19 -2.56 3.75 10.24
N ALA A 20 -2.99 4.62 9.35
CA ALA A 20 -2.17 5.70 8.82
C ALA A 20 -3.03 6.90 8.46
N ARG A 21 -2.40 8.08 8.42
CA ARG A 21 -2.97 9.23 7.75
C ARG A 21 -2.93 8.98 6.25
N PHE A 22 -4.10 8.81 5.65
CA PHE A 22 -4.23 8.52 4.22
C PHE A 22 -5.17 9.52 3.55
N GLY A 23 -4.67 10.20 2.53
CA GLY A 23 -5.42 11.18 1.75
C GLY A 23 -4.93 11.26 0.32
N PHE A 24 -5.67 11.99 -0.51
CA PHE A 24 -5.31 12.21 -1.90
C PHE A 24 -5.64 13.61 -2.38
N ALA A 25 -4.74 14.15 -3.19
CA ALA A 25 -4.93 15.40 -3.90
C ALA A 25 -5.23 15.08 -5.37
N ALA A 26 -6.41 15.49 -5.86
CA ALA A 26 -6.77 15.45 -7.26
C ALA A 26 -6.89 16.88 -7.84
N PRO A 27 -6.59 17.09 -9.14
CA PRO A 27 -6.79 18.37 -9.80
C PRO A 27 -8.25 18.89 -9.73
N ALA A 28 -9.23 17.99 -9.62
CA ALA A 28 -10.66 18.31 -9.55
C ALA A 28 -11.20 18.46 -8.10
N GLY A 29 -10.31 18.39 -7.09
CA GLY A 29 -10.66 18.47 -5.67
C GLY A 29 -9.92 17.42 -4.84
N SER A 30 -9.30 17.84 -3.74
CA SER A 30 -8.79 16.94 -2.71
C SER A 30 -9.96 16.32 -1.95
N SER A 31 -9.81 15.07 -1.48
CA SER A 31 -10.55 14.69 -0.27
C SER A 31 -9.82 15.40 0.87
N ASP A 32 -10.32 16.59 1.21
CA ASP A 32 -9.60 17.67 1.90
C ASP A 32 -9.41 17.47 3.41
N ASP A 33 -9.12 16.24 3.84
CA ASP A 33 -8.63 15.99 5.18
C ASP A 33 -7.95 14.61 5.22
N PRO A 34 -6.61 14.53 5.15
CA PRO A 34 -5.93 13.27 5.38
C PRO A 34 -6.17 12.87 6.84
N ARG A 35 -7.20 12.05 7.04
CA ARG A 35 -7.58 11.50 8.33
C ARG A 35 -6.81 10.22 8.59
N VAL A 36 -6.53 9.96 9.86
CA VAL A 36 -6.09 8.64 10.29
C VAL A 36 -7.22 7.65 10.00
N ARG A 37 -6.94 6.62 9.21
CA ARG A 37 -7.89 5.58 8.85
C ARG A 37 -7.26 4.22 9.11
N LEU A 38 -8.11 3.28 9.54
CA LEU A 38 -7.79 1.86 9.49
C LEU A 38 -8.09 1.36 8.08
N ILE A 39 -7.06 0.90 7.39
CA ILE A 39 -7.13 0.40 6.01
C ILE A 39 -6.83 -1.10 6.05
N THR A 40 -7.75 -1.88 5.54
CA THR A 40 -7.58 -3.31 5.26
C THR A 40 -7.80 -3.49 3.78
N GLN A 41 -6.73 -3.79 3.04
CA GLN A 41 -6.79 -3.86 1.58
C GLN A 41 -6.00 -5.06 1.07
N TYR A 42 -6.59 -5.81 0.14
CA TYR A 42 -5.86 -6.81 -0.61
C TYR A 42 -4.93 -6.14 -1.62
N LEU A 43 -3.65 -6.53 -1.61
CA LEU A 43 -2.62 -6.09 -2.53
C LEU A 43 -2.11 -7.30 -3.35
N SER A 44 -1.78 -7.05 -4.62
CA SER A 44 -1.41 -8.12 -5.55
C SER A 44 -0.03 -8.72 -5.25
N GLY A 45 0.22 -9.92 -5.79
CA GLY A 45 1.52 -10.58 -5.66
C GLY A 45 2.67 -9.82 -6.30
N GLU A 46 2.40 -8.98 -7.31
CA GLU A 46 3.40 -8.06 -7.88
C GLU A 46 3.93 -7.07 -6.83
N VAL A 47 3.03 -6.51 -6.00
CA VAL A 47 3.41 -5.61 -4.89
C VAL A 47 4.24 -6.37 -3.86
N ALA A 48 3.91 -7.63 -3.58
CA ALA A 48 4.70 -8.47 -2.67
C ALA A 48 6.13 -8.67 -3.17
N ARG A 49 6.29 -8.98 -4.46
CA ARG A 49 7.61 -9.13 -5.10
C ARG A 49 8.44 -7.86 -4.96
N GLU A 50 7.85 -6.69 -5.25
CA GLU A 50 8.53 -5.41 -5.11
C GLU A 50 8.94 -5.11 -3.66
N LEU A 51 8.06 -5.36 -2.69
CA LEU A 51 8.35 -5.15 -1.27
C LEU A 51 9.50 -6.03 -0.78
N PHE A 52 9.48 -7.31 -1.13
CA PHE A 52 10.54 -8.22 -0.72
C PHE A 52 11.86 -7.91 -1.44
N ALA A 53 11.81 -7.53 -2.72
CA ALA A 53 13.00 -7.09 -3.44
C ALA A 53 13.61 -5.83 -2.81
N ALA A 54 12.78 -4.83 -2.46
CA ALA A 54 13.23 -3.63 -1.75
C ALA A 54 13.86 -3.99 -0.40
N ARG A 55 13.23 -4.88 0.37
CA ARG A 55 13.77 -5.34 1.66
C ARG A 55 15.11 -6.08 1.52
N ASP A 56 15.25 -6.94 0.51
CA ASP A 56 16.47 -7.72 0.27
C ASP A 56 17.63 -6.83 -0.20
N ALA A 57 17.32 -5.77 -0.96
CA ALA A 57 18.31 -4.81 -1.46
C ALA A 57 18.86 -3.85 -0.38
N SER A 58 18.62 -4.12 0.91
CA SER A 58 18.81 -3.17 2.01
C SER A 58 17.99 -1.87 1.83
N GLY A 59 16.94 -1.92 1.02
CA GLY A 59 16.01 -0.81 0.82
C GLY A 59 15.37 -0.46 2.16
N GLY A 60 15.60 0.79 2.56
CA GLY A 60 15.10 1.31 3.82
C GLY A 60 13.59 1.25 3.90
N GLU A 61 13.07 1.33 5.12
CA GLU A 61 11.64 1.38 5.44
C GLU A 61 10.88 2.39 4.55
N GLN A 62 11.51 3.52 4.25
CA GLN A 62 10.97 4.55 3.37
C GLN A 62 10.64 4.05 1.95
N GLN A 63 11.46 3.17 1.35
CA GLN A 63 11.17 2.64 0.02
C GLN A 63 9.99 1.68 0.05
N GLN A 64 9.89 0.86 1.10
CA GLN A 64 8.75 -0.04 1.32
C GLN A 64 7.45 0.77 1.53
N MET A 65 7.53 1.87 2.28
CA MET A 65 6.40 2.79 2.44
C MET A 65 5.94 3.41 1.12
N VAL A 66 6.86 3.81 0.25
CA VAL A 66 6.51 4.34 -1.09
C VAL A 66 5.78 3.29 -1.93
N ILE A 67 6.26 2.04 -1.91
CA ILE A 67 5.60 0.93 -2.62
C ILE A 67 4.19 0.69 -2.08
N LEU A 68 4.03 0.66 -0.75
CA LEU A 68 2.73 0.48 -0.09
C LEU A 68 1.77 1.64 -0.37
N ALA A 69 2.23 2.89 -0.27
CA ALA A 69 1.42 4.07 -0.54
C ALA A 69 0.87 4.06 -1.97
N ARG A 70 1.74 3.77 -2.95
CA ARG A 70 1.36 3.65 -4.37
C ARG A 70 0.35 2.52 -4.58
N ALA A 71 0.60 1.35 -3.99
CA ALA A 71 -0.27 0.18 -4.11
C ALA A 71 -1.65 0.42 -3.48
N LEU A 72 -1.68 1.01 -2.28
CA LEU A 72 -2.91 1.38 -1.58
C LEU A 72 -3.72 2.42 -2.35
N GLY A 73 -3.07 3.47 -2.87
CA GLY A 73 -3.74 4.44 -3.74
C GLY A 73 -4.40 3.75 -4.93
N HIS A 74 -3.65 2.94 -5.68
CA HIS A 74 -4.18 2.27 -6.86
C HIS A 74 -5.32 1.29 -6.56
N ALA A 75 -5.24 0.54 -5.46
CA ALA A 75 -6.32 -0.35 -5.02
C ALA A 75 -7.57 0.43 -4.60
N TYR A 76 -7.40 1.46 -3.78
CA TYR A 76 -8.50 2.30 -3.29
C TYR A 76 -9.19 3.08 -4.41
N PHE A 77 -8.44 3.60 -5.40
CA PHE A 77 -9.01 4.35 -6.54
C PHE A 77 -9.68 3.46 -7.58
N ARG A 78 -9.22 2.23 -7.75
CA ARG A 78 -9.92 1.26 -8.61
C ARG A 78 -11.33 0.96 -8.09
N ASP A 79 -11.48 0.81 -6.77
CA ASP A 79 -12.78 0.54 -6.16
C ASP A 79 -13.60 1.84 -5.95
N GLY A 80 -12.95 2.99 -5.79
CA GLY A 80 -13.57 4.32 -5.62
C GLY A 80 -13.95 5.07 -6.89
N GLY A 81 -13.73 4.49 -8.09
CA GLY A 81 -14.22 5.02 -9.37
C GLY A 81 -13.43 6.19 -9.99
N LEU A 82 -12.29 6.60 -9.41
CA LEU A 82 -11.47 7.70 -9.93
C LEU A 82 -10.25 7.13 -10.69
N ARG A 83 -10.06 7.55 -11.95
CA ARG A 83 -8.86 7.19 -12.71
C ARG A 83 -7.64 7.88 -12.10
N ALA A 84 -6.67 7.09 -11.63
CA ALA A 84 -5.49 7.53 -10.89
C ALA A 84 -4.40 8.25 -11.75
N HIS A 85 -4.78 9.05 -12.74
CA HIS A 85 -3.81 9.89 -13.46
C HIS A 85 -3.66 11.24 -12.76
N GLY A 86 -2.50 11.47 -12.13
CA GLY A 86 -2.12 12.76 -11.54
C GLY A 86 -2.51 12.95 -10.06
N LEU A 87 -2.81 11.89 -9.32
CA LEU A 87 -3.15 11.97 -7.90
C LEU A 87 -1.89 11.99 -7.03
N GLY A 88 -1.76 13.01 -6.17
CA GLY A 88 -0.78 13.02 -5.09
C GLY A 88 -1.32 12.18 -3.91
N ILE A 89 -0.64 11.09 -3.56
CA ILE A 89 -1.00 10.24 -2.42
C ILE A 89 -0.30 10.77 -1.18
N ALA A 90 -1.07 11.10 -0.14
CA ALA A 90 -0.55 11.35 1.19
C ALA A 90 -0.69 10.06 2.01
N PHE A 91 0.44 9.40 2.30
CA PHE A 91 0.52 8.26 3.21
C PHE A 91 1.57 8.57 4.27
N THR A 92 1.12 9.09 5.40
CA THR A 92 1.97 9.59 6.49
C THR A 92 1.45 9.09 7.83
N ASP A 93 2.18 9.38 8.91
CA ASP A 93 1.76 9.10 10.29
C ASP A 93 1.29 7.65 10.46
N VAL A 94 2.06 6.72 9.90
CA VAL A 94 1.78 5.29 9.99
C VAL A 94 1.99 4.85 11.43
N GLU A 95 0.90 4.52 12.11
CA GLU A 95 0.92 3.98 13.47
C GLU A 95 1.33 2.51 13.44
N PHE A 96 0.83 1.74 12.47
CA PHE A 96 1.25 0.36 12.23
C PHE A 96 1.03 -0.08 10.79
N ALA A 97 1.78 -1.12 10.40
CA ALA A 97 1.68 -1.80 9.11
C ALA A 97 1.88 -3.31 9.33
N ASP A 98 0.87 -4.11 8.99
CA ASP A 98 0.86 -5.57 9.16
C ASP A 98 0.32 -6.29 7.92
N PHE A 99 0.68 -7.56 7.78
CA PHE A 99 0.47 -8.37 6.59
C PHE A 99 -0.10 -9.75 6.93
N SER A 100 -1.23 -10.08 6.32
CA SER A 100 -1.85 -11.41 6.39
C SER A 100 -1.76 -12.10 5.04
N ILE A 101 -1.40 -13.38 5.05
CA ILE A 101 -1.26 -14.21 3.84
C ILE A 101 -2.08 -15.48 4.11
N ASP A 102 -3.12 -15.70 3.30
CA ASP A 102 -3.98 -16.89 3.35
C ASP A 102 -3.37 -18.12 2.66
#